data_AF-A0A1G7WFN6-F1
#
_entry.id   AF-A0A1G7WFN6-F1
#
_cell.length_a   1.000
_cell.length_b   1.000
_cell.length_c   1.000
_cell.angle_alpha   90.00
_cell.angle_beta   90.00
_cell.angle_gamma   90.00
#
_symmetry.space_group_name_H-M   'P 1'
#
loop_
_entity.id
_entity.type
_entity.pdbx_description
1 polymer ?
#
loop_
_entity_poly.entity_id
_entity_poly.type
_entity_poly.pdbx_seq_one_letter_code
_entity_poly.pdbx_strand_id
1 'polypeptide(L)'
;MVEIWLSGLTVVMLLIVLRLLKNSGGGSQNTADEERLQTLITEFDQENKELVRSIAQLKRTTDLELTGVKEELKTLQEQVKALTRQNEQLRQSLSSLQYHHQAGLSSGVMFSGSTSIPVFLKDDYKDIPDLYVQGMSSHDIARKLGIGNGEVEMVLQMLKKQGFLS
;
A
#
# COMPACT_ATOMS: atom_id res chain seq x y z
N MET A 1 32.38 26.43 -1.53
CA MET A 1 33.13 25.20 -1.14
C MET A 1 33.33 24.24 -2.31
N VAL A 2 32.30 23.93 -3.11
CA VAL A 2 32.39 22.98 -4.24
C VAL A 2 33.37 23.43 -5.34
N GLU A 3 33.48 24.73 -5.59
CA GLU A 3 34.37 25.30 -6.62
C GLU A 3 35.87 25.09 -6.33
N ILE A 4 36.26 25.12 -5.05
CA ILE A 4 37.64 24.88 -4.63
C ILE A 4 38.02 23.42 -4.89
N TRP A 5 37.11 22.48 -4.59
CA TRP A 5 37.30 21.06 -4.89
C TRP A 5 37.37 20.79 -6.40
N LEU A 6 36.55 21.47 -7.20
CA LEU A 6 36.57 21.33 -8.66
C LEU A 6 37.90 21.81 -9.26
N SER A 7 38.43 22.95 -8.77
CA SER A 7 39.73 23.49 -9.21
C SER A 7 40.92 22.62 -8.78
N GLY A 8 40.85 21.99 -7.60
CA GLY A 8 41.87 21.04 -7.15
C GLY A 8 41.91 19.79 -8.03
N LEU A 9 40.74 19.26 -8.40
CA LEU A 9 40.61 18.06 -9.23
C LEU A 9 41.16 18.27 -10.65
N THR A 10 40.93 19.44 -11.25
CA THR A 10 41.43 19.74 -12.61
C THR A 10 42.95 19.86 -12.66
N VAL A 11 43.59 20.46 -11.64
CA VAL A 11 45.05 20.56 -11.56
C VAL A 11 45.70 19.19 -11.39
N VAL A 12 45.11 18.32 -10.56
CA VAL A 12 45.59 16.95 -10.37
C VAL A 12 45.48 16.15 -11.68
N MET A 13 44.34 16.25 -12.38
CA MET A 13 44.17 15.63 -13.70
C MET A 13 45.21 16.13 -14.71
N LEU A 14 45.46 17.43 -14.75
CA LEU A 14 46.42 18.03 -15.66
C LEU A 14 47.87 17.59 -15.36
N LEU A 15 48.23 17.45 -14.08
CA LEU A 15 49.52 16.89 -13.66
C LEU A 15 49.68 15.42 -14.04
N ILE A 16 48.61 14.62 -13.96
CA ILE A 16 48.63 13.21 -14.37
C ILE A 16 48.85 13.11 -15.88
N VAL A 17 48.13 13.90 -16.67
CA VAL A 17 48.27 13.95 -18.14
C VAL A 17 49.70 14.38 -18.53
N LEU A 18 50.24 15.43 -17.92
CA LEU A 18 51.62 15.87 -18.17
C LEU A 18 52.66 14.80 -17.81
N ARG A 19 52.45 14.07 -16.73
CA ARG A 19 53.36 13.01 -16.30
C ARG A 19 53.33 11.81 -17.25
N LEU A 20 52.15 11.48 -17.79
CA LEU A 20 51.99 10.42 -18.80
C LEU A 20 52.67 10.79 -20.12
N LEU A 21 52.51 12.03 -20.60
CA LEU A 21 53.16 12.49 -21.84
C LEU A 21 54.69 12.49 -21.73
N LYS A 22 55.23 12.92 -20.58
CA LYS A 22 56.69 12.97 -20.35
C LYS A 22 57.33 11.58 -20.30
N ASN A 23 56.59 10.55 -19.89
CA ASN A 23 57.12 9.19 -19.76
C ASN A 23 57.05 8.37 -21.06
N SER A 24 56.49 8.92 -22.15
CA SER A 24 56.25 8.23 -23.43
C SER A 24 57.39 8.34 -24.45
N GLY A 25 58.56 8.88 -24.07
CA GLY A 25 59.69 9.17 -24.97
C GLY A 25 60.63 8.01 -25.27
N GLY A 26 60.12 6.79 -25.57
CA GLY A 26 60.93 5.59 -25.83
C GLY A 26 60.53 4.86 -27.12
N GLY A 27 61.07 5.30 -28.26
CA GLY A 27 60.61 4.94 -29.62
C GLY A 27 60.92 3.54 -30.17
N SER A 28 60.97 2.48 -29.36
CA SER A 28 61.10 1.09 -29.84
C SER A 28 60.05 0.12 -29.28
N GLN A 29 59.14 0.62 -28.43
CA GLN A 29 58.02 -0.13 -27.83
C GLN A 29 56.67 0.21 -28.49
N ASN A 30 56.65 1.25 -29.33
CA ASN A 30 55.44 1.84 -29.92
C ASN A 30 54.58 0.86 -30.73
N THR A 31 55.15 -0.11 -31.44
CA THR A 31 54.37 -1.05 -32.24
C THR A 31 53.61 -2.08 -31.39
N ALA A 32 54.26 -2.61 -30.35
CA ALA A 32 53.63 -3.53 -29.40
C ALA A 32 52.58 -2.82 -28.53
N ASP A 33 52.82 -1.55 -28.19
CA ASP A 33 51.86 -0.73 -27.45
C ASP A 33 50.69 -0.29 -28.34
N GLU A 34 50.91 -0.09 -29.64
CA GLU A 34 49.85 0.20 -30.62
C GLU A 34 48.94 -1.01 -30.86
N GLU A 35 49.48 -2.23 -30.96
CA GLU A 35 48.67 -3.46 -31.02
C GLU A 35 47.82 -3.67 -29.76
N ARG A 36 48.38 -3.39 -28.58
CA ARG A 36 47.63 -3.43 -27.31
C ARG A 36 46.54 -2.37 -27.27
N LEU A 37 46.82 -1.15 -27.73
CA LEU A 37 45.84 -0.08 -27.80
C LEU A 37 44.70 -0.44 -28.76
N GLN A 38 45.01 -1.00 -29.93
CA GLN A 38 43.98 -1.45 -30.88
C GLN A 38 43.11 -2.55 -30.26
N THR A 39 43.71 -3.50 -29.55
CA THR A 39 42.97 -4.55 -28.83
C THR A 39 42.03 -3.94 -27.78
N LEU A 40 42.53 -3.01 -26.95
CA LEU A 40 41.72 -2.31 -25.96
C LEU A 40 40.58 -1.50 -26.59
N ILE A 41 40.82 -0.84 -27.73
CA ILE A 41 39.76 -0.11 -28.45
C ILE A 41 38.68 -1.07 -28.94
N THR A 42 39.06 -2.24 -29.46
CA THR A 42 38.10 -3.25 -29.90
C THR A 42 37.31 -3.87 -28.74
N GLU A 43 37.98 -4.17 -27.63
CA GLU A 43 37.32 -4.65 -26.40
C GLU A 43 36.35 -3.59 -25.86
N PHE A 44 36.76 -2.32 -25.82
CA PHE A 44 35.91 -1.22 -25.36
C PHE A 44 34.70 -1.01 -26.27
N ASP A 45 34.87 -1.06 -27.59
CA ASP A 45 33.75 -0.96 -28.53
C ASP A 45 32.79 -2.15 -28.40
N GLN A 46 33.33 -3.34 -28.11
CA GLN A 46 32.52 -4.53 -27.81
C GLN A 46 31.75 -4.38 -26.51
N GLU A 47 32.40 -4.00 -25.40
CA GLU A 47 31.76 -3.77 -24.12
C GLU A 47 30.68 -2.69 -24.20
N ASN A 48 30.94 -1.60 -24.91
CA ASN A 48 29.96 -0.53 -25.10
C ASN A 48 28.74 -1.03 -25.89
N LYS A 49 28.94 -1.85 -26.93
CA LYS A 49 27.83 -2.52 -27.64
C LYS A 49 27.03 -3.43 -26.71
N GLU A 50 27.69 -4.16 -25.82
CA GLU A 50 27.02 -5.02 -24.84
C GLU A 50 26.23 -4.22 -23.80
N LEU A 51 26.80 -3.12 -23.28
CA LEU A 51 26.13 -2.20 -22.36
C LEU A 51 24.92 -1.53 -23.01
N VAL A 52 25.05 -1.08 -24.25
CA VAL A 52 23.91 -0.48 -24.98
C VAL A 52 22.79 -1.51 -25.17
N ARG A 53 23.14 -2.77 -25.47
CA ARG A 53 22.14 -3.84 -25.58
C ARG A 53 21.47 -4.14 -24.24
N SER A 54 22.24 -4.24 -23.15
CA SER A 54 21.69 -4.51 -21.82
C SER A 54 20.81 -3.37 -21.33
N ILE A 55 21.20 -2.10 -21.57
CA ILE A 55 20.36 -0.93 -21.28
C ILE A 55 19.08 -0.94 -22.11
N ALA A 56 19.16 -1.29 -23.41
CA ALA A 56 17.97 -1.40 -24.25
C ALA A 56 17.02 -2.52 -23.78
N GLN A 57 17.56 -3.64 -23.31
CA GLN A 57 16.79 -4.72 -22.70
C GLN A 57 16.16 -4.29 -21.37
N LEU A 58 16.94 -3.67 -20.48
CA LEU A 58 16.47 -3.17 -19.19
C LEU A 58 15.36 -2.15 -19.37
N LYS A 59 15.51 -1.22 -20.32
CA LYS A 59 14.46 -0.25 -20.63
C LYS A 59 13.17 -0.94 -21.07
N ARG A 60 13.25 -1.95 -21.94
CA ARG A 60 12.07 -2.72 -22.36
C ARG A 60 11.41 -3.45 -21.21
N THR A 61 12.18 -4.06 -20.31
CA THR A 61 11.61 -4.74 -19.13
C THR A 61 10.94 -3.75 -18.20
N THR A 62 11.56 -2.59 -17.95
CA THR A 62 10.96 -1.54 -17.12
C THR A 62 9.69 -0.97 -17.76
N ASP A 63 9.66 -0.76 -19.07
CA ASP A 63 8.46 -0.28 -19.78
C ASP A 63 7.30 -1.29 -19.69
N LEU A 64 7.60 -2.60 -19.76
CA LEU A 64 6.61 -3.65 -19.59
C LEU A 64 6.06 -3.69 -18.16
N GLU A 65 6.93 -3.66 -17.16
CA GLU A 65 6.53 -3.63 -15.75
C GLU A 65 5.70 -2.37 -15.43
N LEU A 66 6.13 -1.21 -15.92
CA LEU A 66 5.40 0.05 -15.74
C LEU A 66 4.01 0.00 -16.38
N THR A 67 3.89 -0.66 -17.54
CA THR A 67 2.61 -0.86 -18.21
C THR A 67 1.70 -1.79 -17.40
N GLY A 68 2.24 -2.90 -16.87
CA GLY A 68 1.50 -3.84 -16.03
C GLY A 68 1.00 -3.18 -14.74
N VAL A 69 1.88 -2.49 -14.02
CA VAL A 69 1.51 -1.75 -12.79
C VAL A 69 0.45 -0.69 -13.08
N LYS A 70 0.53 -0.01 -14.22
CA LYS A 70 -0.49 0.98 -14.62
C LYS A 70 -1.85 0.34 -14.89
N GLU A 71 -1.87 -0.84 -15.49
CA GLU A 71 -3.10 -1.61 -15.70
C GLU A 71 -3.69 -2.05 -14.37
N GLU A 72 -2.87 -2.61 -13.47
CA GLU A 72 -3.30 -2.97 -12.11
C GLU A 72 -3.89 -1.77 -11.37
N LEU A 73 -3.21 -0.61 -11.38
CA LEU A 73 -3.69 0.61 -10.75
C LEU A 73 -5.04 1.05 -11.32
N LYS A 74 -5.24 0.94 -12.63
CA LYS A 74 -6.53 1.22 -13.28
C LYS A 74 -7.62 0.27 -12.80
N THR A 75 -7.35 -1.04 -12.74
CA THR A 75 -8.33 -2.02 -12.24
C THR A 75 -8.69 -1.76 -10.77
N LEU A 76 -7.69 -1.43 -9.94
CA LEU A 76 -7.90 -1.13 -8.53
C LEU A 76 -8.71 0.15 -8.35
N GLN A 77 -8.44 1.18 -9.15
CA GLN A 77 -9.21 2.42 -9.18
C GLN A 77 -10.68 2.17 -9.59
N GLU A 78 -10.90 1.29 -10.56
CA GLU A 78 -12.25 0.87 -10.97
C GLU A 78 -12.99 0.12 -9.85
N GLN A 79 -12.31 -0.80 -9.15
CA GLN A 79 -12.86 -1.51 -8.00
C GLN A 79 -13.24 -0.56 -6.85
N VAL A 80 -12.36 0.39 -6.50
CA VAL A 80 -12.65 1.41 -5.49
C VAL A 80 -13.87 2.24 -5.87
N LYS A 81 -13.99 2.63 -7.15
CA LYS A 81 -15.14 3.38 -7.66
C LYS A 81 -16.43 2.57 -7.58
N ALA A 82 -16.38 1.27 -7.90
CA ALA A 82 -17.53 0.38 -7.78
C ALA A 82 -17.98 0.21 -6.32
N LEU A 83 -17.05 -0.04 -5.40
CA LEU A 83 -17.34 -0.15 -3.97
C LEU A 83 -17.87 1.15 -3.36
N THR A 84 -17.37 2.29 -3.83
CA THR A 84 -17.86 3.60 -3.39
C THR A 84 -19.30 3.82 -3.84
N ARG A 85 -19.63 3.46 -5.09
CA ARG A 85 -21.02 3.50 -5.59
C ARG A 85 -21.94 2.57 -4.81
N GLN A 86 -21.49 1.35 -4.50
CA GLN A 86 -22.28 0.41 -3.72
C GLN A 86 -22.54 0.92 -2.30
N ASN A 87 -21.52 1.49 -1.64
CA ASN A 87 -21.70 2.11 -0.33
C ASN A 87 -22.68 3.29 -0.36
N GLU A 88 -22.60 4.12 -1.39
CA GLU A 88 -23.53 5.24 -1.56
C GLU A 88 -24.97 4.74 -1.76
N GLN A 89 -25.18 3.71 -2.58
CA GLN A 89 -26.49 3.09 -2.77
C GLN A 89 -27.05 2.47 -1.48
N LEU A 90 -26.20 1.80 -0.69
CA LEU A 90 -26.59 1.26 0.61
C LEU A 90 -26.96 2.38 1.59
N ARG A 91 -26.19 3.48 1.62
CA ARG A 91 -26.50 4.66 2.43
C ARG A 91 -27.82 5.31 2.04
N GLN A 92 -28.10 5.41 0.74
CA GLN A 92 -29.38 5.93 0.23
C GLN A 92 -30.54 5.01 0.60
N SER A 93 -30.37 3.69 0.46
CA SER A 93 -31.36 2.69 0.87
C SER A 93 -31.66 2.78 2.36
N LEU A 94 -30.63 2.84 3.21
CA LEU A 94 -30.77 3.00 4.66
C LEU A 94 -31.48 4.31 5.01
N SER A 95 -31.12 5.41 4.35
CA SER A 95 -31.77 6.70 4.55
C SER A 95 -33.26 6.62 4.20
N SER A 96 -33.61 6.00 3.07
CA SER A 96 -35.00 5.84 2.64
C SER A 96 -35.84 5.00 3.62
N LEU A 97 -35.26 3.92 4.18
CA LEU A 97 -35.90 3.10 5.21
C LEU A 97 -36.09 3.90 6.52
N GLN A 98 -35.11 4.72 6.90
CA GLN A 98 -35.20 5.55 8.09
C GLN A 98 -36.30 6.62 7.99
N TYR A 99 -36.46 7.25 6.82
CA TYR A 99 -37.57 8.18 6.57
C TYR A 99 -38.94 7.49 6.67
N HIS A 100 -39.06 6.24 6.18
CA HIS A 100 -40.29 5.47 6.29
C HIS A 100 -40.61 5.11 7.76
N HIS A 101 -39.60 4.82 8.57
CA HIS A 101 -39.81 4.48 9.98
C HIS A 101 -40.27 5.70 10.81
N GLN A 102 -39.80 6.91 10.49
CA GLN A 102 -40.17 8.12 11.23
C GLN A 102 -41.60 8.61 10.92
N ALA A 103 -42.13 8.32 9.73
CA ALA A 103 -43.52 8.63 9.37
C ALA A 103 -44.55 7.62 9.90
N GLY A 104 -44.12 6.42 10.33
CA GLY A 104 -44.99 5.36 10.86
C GLY A 104 -45.21 5.33 12.37
N LEU A 105 -44.53 6.19 13.15
CA LEU A 105 -44.52 6.15 14.62
C LEU A 105 -45.54 7.09 15.30
N SER A 106 -46.39 7.79 14.54
CA SER A 106 -47.41 8.70 15.09
C SER A 106 -48.80 8.07 15.29
N SER A 107 -48.93 6.74 15.26
CA SER A 107 -50.20 6.09 15.62
C SER A 107 -49.98 4.76 16.34
N GLY A 108 -50.12 4.83 17.67
CA GLY A 108 -50.48 3.71 18.53
C GLY A 108 -49.34 2.76 18.91
N VAL A 109 -48.91 2.81 20.17
CA VAL A 109 -49.23 1.79 21.20
C VAL A 109 -48.74 2.34 22.55
N MET A 110 -49.67 2.53 23.47
CA MET A 110 -49.38 2.52 24.90
C MET A 110 -49.17 1.05 25.31
N PHE A 111 -47.96 0.66 25.72
CA PHE A 111 -47.79 -0.50 26.59
C PHE A 111 -46.51 -0.44 27.42
N SER A 112 -46.67 -0.94 28.64
CA SER A 112 -45.80 -0.85 29.81
C SER A 112 -44.38 -1.41 29.66
N GLY A 113 -43.45 -0.72 30.34
CA GLY A 113 -42.44 -1.32 31.22
C GLY A 113 -41.85 -2.67 30.82
N SER A 114 -41.11 -2.72 29.72
CA SER A 114 -39.99 -3.67 29.58
C SER A 114 -38.95 -3.02 28.67
N THR A 115 -37.73 -2.94 29.18
CA THR A 115 -36.55 -2.40 28.51
C THR A 115 -36.23 -3.32 27.33
N SER A 116 -36.90 -3.08 26.20
CA SER A 116 -36.69 -3.87 24.99
C SER A 116 -35.29 -3.60 24.48
N ILE A 117 -34.42 -4.61 24.65
CA ILE A 117 -33.18 -4.76 23.92
C ILE A 117 -33.52 -4.56 22.43
N PRO A 118 -32.80 -3.70 21.70
CA PRO A 118 -33.20 -3.30 20.35
C PRO A 118 -33.40 -4.54 19.46
N VAL A 119 -34.52 -4.54 18.73
CA VAL A 119 -35.03 -5.58 17.80
C VAL A 119 -34.03 -5.98 16.67
N PHE A 120 -32.81 -5.43 16.70
CA PHE A 120 -31.77 -5.63 15.68
C PHE A 120 -30.72 -6.70 16.03
N LEU A 121 -30.75 -7.26 17.24
CA LEU A 121 -29.91 -8.40 17.58
C LEU A 121 -30.55 -9.68 17.02
N LYS A 122 -29.77 -10.44 16.23
CA LYS A 122 -30.11 -11.84 15.88
C LYS A 122 -30.45 -12.59 17.17
N ASP A 123 -31.35 -13.57 17.08
CA ASP A 123 -31.84 -14.30 18.24
C ASP A 123 -30.70 -14.85 19.13
N ASP A 124 -29.59 -15.25 18.52
CA ASP A 124 -28.37 -15.76 19.18
C ASP A 124 -27.63 -14.73 20.05
N TYR A 125 -27.90 -13.45 19.89
CA TYR A 125 -27.22 -12.36 20.60
C TYR A 125 -28.07 -11.72 21.71
N LYS A 126 -29.32 -12.15 21.87
CA LYS A 126 -30.26 -11.58 22.85
C LYS A 126 -29.80 -11.78 24.29
N ASP A 127 -29.07 -12.86 24.55
CA ASP A 127 -28.62 -13.23 25.90
C ASP A 127 -27.28 -12.58 26.29
N ILE A 128 -26.55 -11.96 25.34
CA ILE A 128 -25.24 -11.34 25.60
C ILE A 128 -25.29 -10.27 26.71
N PRO A 129 -26.26 -9.34 26.74
CA PRO A 129 -26.33 -8.30 27.78
C PRO A 129 -26.52 -8.92 29.17
N ASP A 130 -27.42 -9.90 29.30
CA ASP A 130 -27.73 -10.55 30.57
C ASP A 130 -26.53 -11.31 31.12
N LEU A 131 -25.79 -12.00 30.24
CA LEU A 131 -24.58 -12.73 30.61
C LEU A 131 -23.43 -11.78 30.99
N TYR A 132 -23.33 -10.63 30.34
CA TYR A 132 -22.33 -9.61 30.66
C TYR A 132 -22.60 -8.93 32.01
N VAL A 133 -23.88 -8.64 32.32
CA VAL A 133 -24.29 -8.11 33.64
C VAL A 133 -24.02 -9.12 34.76
N GLN A 134 -24.06 -10.43 34.46
CA GLN A 134 -23.65 -11.50 35.38
C GLN A 134 -22.13 -11.55 35.62
N GLY A 135 -21.34 -10.68 34.97
CA GLY A 135 -19.90 -10.57 35.15
C GLY A 135 -19.09 -11.59 34.32
N MET A 136 -19.70 -12.25 33.33
CA MET A 136 -18.97 -13.13 32.41
C MET A 136 -18.10 -12.31 31.46
N SER A 137 -16.89 -12.82 31.18
CA SER A 137 -16.02 -12.23 30.18
C SER A 137 -16.58 -12.45 28.76
N SER A 138 -16.24 -11.56 27.82
CA SER A 138 -16.65 -11.69 26.41
C SER A 138 -16.32 -13.08 25.82
N HIS A 139 -15.18 -13.63 26.23
CA HIS A 139 -14.71 -14.94 25.79
C HIS A 139 -15.56 -16.10 26.35
N ASP A 140 -16.03 -15.99 27.59
CA ASP A 140 -16.89 -17.01 28.20
C ASP A 140 -18.30 -16.97 27.61
N ILE A 141 -18.80 -15.77 27.32
CA ILE A 141 -20.07 -15.54 26.62
C ILE A 141 -20.01 -16.16 25.21
N ALA A 142 -18.93 -15.91 24.47
CA ALA A 142 -18.69 -16.47 23.15
C ALA A 142 -18.71 -18.01 23.15
N ARG A 143 -18.03 -18.62 24.13
CA ARG A 143 -18.02 -20.09 24.31
C ARG A 143 -19.41 -20.64 24.65
N LYS A 144 -20.17 -19.94 25.50
CA LYS A 144 -21.49 -20.37 25.97
C LYS A 144 -22.56 -20.29 24.88
N LEU A 145 -22.50 -19.27 24.03
CA LEU A 145 -23.45 -19.04 22.93
C LEU A 145 -22.97 -19.64 21.59
N GLY A 146 -21.73 -20.14 21.51
CA GLY A 146 -21.18 -20.73 20.27
C GLY A 146 -20.88 -19.70 19.17
N ILE A 147 -20.71 -18.43 19.54
CA ILE A 147 -20.49 -17.29 18.64
C ILE A 147 -19.05 -16.78 18.75
N GLY A 148 -18.59 -16.00 17.77
CA GLY A 148 -17.21 -15.49 17.76
C GLY A 148 -16.95 -14.44 18.86
N ASN A 149 -15.80 -14.48 19.52
CA ASN A 149 -15.44 -13.48 20.54
C ASN A 149 -15.50 -12.04 20.01
N GLY A 150 -15.06 -11.83 18.76
CA GLY A 150 -15.16 -10.52 18.10
C GLY A 150 -16.60 -10.04 17.88
N GLU A 151 -17.53 -10.96 17.66
CA GLU A 151 -18.96 -10.62 17.51
C GLU A 151 -19.56 -10.19 18.84
N VAL A 152 -19.21 -10.89 19.93
CA VAL A 152 -19.63 -10.52 21.29
C VAL A 152 -19.12 -9.14 21.68
N GLU A 153 -17.83 -8.85 21.42
CA GLU A 153 -17.25 -7.54 21.69
C GLU A 153 -17.93 -6.43 20.87
N MET A 154 -18.22 -6.66 19.60
CA MET A 154 -18.92 -5.69 18.75
C MET A 154 -20.33 -5.39 19.29
N VAL A 155 -21.06 -6.43 19.70
CA VAL A 155 -22.39 -6.28 20.30
C VAL A 155 -22.32 -5.48 21.60
N LEU A 156 -21.38 -5.80 22.49
CA LEU A 156 -21.17 -5.06 23.74
C LEU A 156 -20.80 -3.59 23.49
N GLN A 157 -19.95 -3.31 22.49
CA GLN A 157 -19.61 -1.94 22.10
C GLN A 157 -20.81 -1.18 21.56
N MET A 158 -21.67 -1.82 20.76
CA MET A 158 -22.91 -1.22 20.28
C MET A 158 -23.87 -0.91 21.44
N LEU A 159 -24.05 -1.84 22.36
CA LEU A 159 -24.91 -1.67 23.55
C LEU A 159 -24.40 -0.55 24.47
N LYS A 160 -23.08 -0.48 24.68
CA LYS A 160 -22.44 0.59 25.44
C LYS A 160 -22.63 1.95 24.78
N LYS A 161 -22.45 2.04 23.45
CA LYS A 161 -22.66 3.28 22.68
C LYS A 161 -24.11 3.75 22.73
N GLN A 162 -25.05 2.82 22.83
CA GLN A 162 -26.49 3.11 22.92
C GLN A 162 -26.97 3.38 24.36
N GLY A 163 -26.09 3.26 25.37
CA GLY A 163 -26.41 3.53 26.77
C GLY A 163 -27.19 2.41 27.48
N PHE A 164 -27.20 1.19 26.93
CA PHE A 164 -27.84 0.03 27.56
C PHE A 164 -26.96 -0.63 28.63
N LEU A 165 -25.64 -0.46 28.54
CA LEU A 165 -24.68 -0.94 29.52
C LEU A 165 -23.94 0.27 30.08
N SER A 166 -24.20 0.60 31.35
CA SER A 166 -23.54 1.69 32.08
C SER A 166 -22.29 1.22 32.80
#